data_AF-A0A5C7UY61-F1
#
_entry.id   AF-A0A5C7UY61-F1
#
_cell.length_a   1.000
_cell.length_b   1.000
_cell.length_c   1.000
_cell.angle_alpha   90.00
_cell.angle_beta   90.00
_cell.angle_gamma   90.00
#
_symmetry.space_group_name_H-M   'P 1'
#
loop_
_entity.id
_entity.type
_entity.pdbx_description
1 polymer ?
#
loop_
_entity_poly.entity_id
_entity_poly.type
_entity_poly.pdbx_seq_one_letter_code
_entity_poly.pdbx_strand_id
1 'polypeptide(L)'
;MVKCIFVGLLLFFISVMVMAHEGQPNMGFAWRDGKIEIDIRRQGRVFGQHTAFVIPFTDALSPYRMGDSGFTGIEFDQGGILGYQTESTLLKWSNEQSQWIREGFAEQLVISRLSDENIVTDKEGKGLQGFLEKLTNSSNFEAHAIFRIQKPDGSSPDDGAYMVFISMLGVDESGEQILYKPSVPFALVFHINAQKNFDSLALSQALNVVPEVKLNEYSRMDALFDWAESRYGQLFPHQAESRFIFGYYARCYDNSVCIGSKDSRIYTAGGILGDITEQGLIEDFYSQAGL
;
A
#
# COMPACT_ATOMS: atom_id res chain seq x y z
N MET A 1 -62.51 -30.65 -38.22
CA MET A 1 -62.25 -30.38 -36.79
C MET A 1 -60.87 -30.96 -36.47
N VAL A 2 -59.81 -30.17 -36.67
CA VAL A 2 -58.42 -30.56 -36.36
C VAL A 2 -57.85 -29.43 -35.52
N LYS A 3 -57.53 -29.71 -34.26
CA LYS A 3 -56.93 -28.76 -33.31
C LYS A 3 -55.41 -28.76 -33.53
N CYS A 4 -54.88 -27.65 -34.04
CA CYS A 4 -53.46 -27.32 -33.89
C CYS A 4 -53.21 -26.93 -32.44
N ILE A 5 -52.30 -27.61 -31.76
CA ILE A 5 -51.77 -27.22 -30.44
C ILE A 5 -50.46 -26.48 -30.71
N PHE A 6 -50.47 -25.17 -30.47
CA PHE A 6 -49.28 -24.32 -30.46
C PHE A 6 -48.65 -24.43 -29.06
N VAL A 7 -47.48 -25.05 -28.94
CA VAL A 7 -46.67 -24.99 -27.72
C VAL A 7 -45.74 -23.79 -27.87
N GLY A 8 -46.08 -22.68 -27.21
CA GLY A 8 -45.22 -21.51 -27.10
C GLY A 8 -44.17 -21.74 -26.01
N LEU A 9 -42.92 -21.95 -26.41
CA LEU A 9 -41.76 -21.98 -25.52
C LEU A 9 -41.38 -20.51 -25.22
N LEU A 10 -41.74 -20.02 -24.03
CA LEU A 10 -41.37 -18.68 -23.58
C LEU A 10 -39.95 -18.73 -23.00
N LEU A 11 -38.93 -18.45 -23.83
CA LEU A 11 -37.56 -18.22 -23.38
C LEU A 11 -37.50 -16.86 -22.69
N PHE A 12 -37.58 -16.85 -21.36
CA PHE A 12 -37.16 -15.71 -20.55
C PHE A 12 -35.64 -15.58 -20.68
N PHE A 13 -35.18 -14.72 -21.60
CA PHE A 13 -33.87 -14.13 -21.50
C PHE A 13 -33.89 -13.20 -20.28
N ILE A 14 -33.53 -13.75 -19.12
CA ILE A 14 -33.05 -12.94 -18.01
C ILE A 14 -31.69 -12.45 -18.48
N SER A 15 -31.67 -11.29 -19.13
CA SER A 15 -30.48 -10.48 -19.27
C SER A 15 -30.04 -10.15 -17.85
N VAL A 16 -29.12 -10.95 -17.33
CA VAL A 16 -28.34 -10.59 -16.15
C VAL A 16 -27.64 -9.31 -16.56
N MET A 17 -28.13 -8.17 -16.08
CA MET A 17 -27.34 -6.96 -16.14
C MET A 17 -26.10 -7.28 -15.32
N VAL A 18 -25.00 -7.58 -16.01
CA VAL A 18 -23.66 -7.41 -15.48
C VAL A 18 -23.60 -5.93 -15.13
N MET A 19 -23.90 -5.60 -13.88
CA MET A 19 -23.56 -4.30 -13.35
C MET A 19 -22.04 -4.22 -13.45
N ALA A 20 -21.55 -3.41 -14.38
CA ALA A 20 -20.19 -2.94 -14.32
C ALA A 20 -20.07 -2.21 -12.98
N HIS A 21 -19.53 -2.89 -11.97
CA HIS A 21 -19.06 -2.24 -10.76
C HIS A 21 -17.86 -1.39 -11.21
N GLU A 22 -18.08 -0.11 -11.50
CA GLU A 22 -16.99 0.87 -11.43
C GLU A 22 -16.49 0.80 -9.98
N GLY A 23 -15.36 0.13 -9.77
CA GLY A 23 -14.96 -0.33 -8.45
C GLY A 23 -14.67 0.84 -7.51
N GLN A 24 -15.46 0.89 -6.44
CA GLN A 24 -15.28 1.83 -5.34
C GLN A 24 -14.47 1.16 -4.24
N PRO A 25 -13.47 1.81 -3.61
CA PRO A 25 -13.03 3.17 -3.90
C PRO A 25 -12.16 3.25 -5.17
N ASN A 26 -12.34 4.34 -5.92
CA ASN A 26 -11.43 4.77 -6.98
C ASN A 26 -10.48 5.83 -6.40
N MET A 27 -9.36 5.34 -5.88
CA MET A 27 -8.31 6.12 -5.23
C MET A 27 -7.59 6.97 -6.27
N GLY A 28 -7.67 8.29 -6.11
CA GLY A 28 -7.07 9.24 -7.05
C GLY A 28 -5.72 9.78 -6.59
N PHE A 29 -4.77 9.87 -7.51
CA PHE A 29 -3.42 10.39 -7.29
C PHE A 29 -3.04 11.44 -8.36
N ALA A 30 -2.15 12.37 -8.03
CA ALA A 30 -1.52 13.26 -9.02
C ALA A 30 -0.03 13.41 -8.75
N TRP A 31 0.78 13.49 -9.80
CA TRP A 31 2.18 13.87 -9.68
C TRP A 31 2.34 15.37 -9.87
N ARG A 32 2.69 16.11 -8.81
CA ARG A 32 2.86 17.57 -8.81
C ARG A 32 3.96 18.01 -7.88
N ASP A 33 4.72 19.01 -8.30
CA ASP A 33 5.78 19.63 -7.49
C ASP A 33 6.75 18.62 -6.84
N GLY A 34 7.08 17.55 -7.58
CA GLY A 34 8.00 16.51 -7.11
C GLY A 34 7.39 15.54 -6.09
N LYS A 35 6.06 15.48 -5.95
CA LYS A 35 5.34 14.68 -4.95
C LYS A 35 4.12 14.01 -5.55
N ILE A 36 3.77 12.85 -4.98
CA ILE A 36 2.49 12.20 -5.27
C ILE A 36 1.43 12.75 -4.29
N GLU A 37 0.51 13.54 -4.81
CA GLU A 37 -0.71 13.94 -4.11
C GLU A 37 -1.66 12.75 -4.02
N ILE A 38 -2.33 12.59 -2.87
CA ILE A 38 -3.26 11.50 -2.58
C ILE A 38 -4.67 12.08 -2.43
N ASP A 39 -5.65 11.30 -2.85
CA ASP A 39 -7.08 11.59 -2.71
C ASP A 39 -7.55 12.82 -3.49
N ILE A 40 -7.04 13.01 -4.70
CA ILE A 40 -7.52 14.10 -5.59
C ILE A 40 -9.00 13.94 -5.97
N ARG A 41 -9.56 12.73 -5.77
CA ARG A 41 -10.98 12.39 -5.99
C ARG A 41 -11.85 12.62 -4.74
N ARG A 42 -11.27 12.92 -3.58
CA ARG A 42 -11.97 13.15 -2.30
C ARG A 42 -12.87 11.99 -1.87
N GLN A 43 -12.40 10.75 -2.07
CA GLN A 43 -13.06 9.53 -1.63
C GLN A 43 -12.50 9.00 -0.30
N GLY A 44 -11.31 9.47 0.07
CA GLY A 44 -10.69 9.16 1.34
C GLY A 44 -11.39 9.84 2.52
N ARG A 45 -11.14 9.30 3.72
CA ARG A 45 -11.53 9.89 4.99
C ARG A 45 -10.29 10.38 5.72
N VAL A 46 -10.42 11.47 6.46
CA VAL A 46 -9.38 11.91 7.38
C VAL A 46 -9.21 10.86 8.47
N PHE A 47 -7.98 10.43 8.70
CA PHE A 47 -7.62 9.42 9.68
C PHE A 47 -6.32 9.80 10.41
N GLY A 48 -6.45 10.55 11.50
CA GLY A 48 -5.30 11.20 12.14
C GLY A 48 -4.64 12.19 11.18
N GLN A 49 -3.36 11.97 10.88
CA GLN A 49 -2.60 12.73 9.88
C GLN A 49 -2.63 12.08 8.49
N HIS A 50 -3.29 10.94 8.34
CA HIS A 50 -3.35 10.16 7.11
C HIS A 50 -4.71 10.24 6.43
N THR A 51 -4.75 9.77 5.19
CA THR A 51 -6.00 9.47 4.49
C THR A 51 -6.30 7.98 4.62
N ALA A 52 -7.56 7.63 4.85
CA ALA A 52 -8.03 6.24 4.86
C ALA A 52 -9.06 6.00 3.75
N PHE A 53 -8.82 5.02 2.88
CA PHE A 53 -9.79 4.55 1.90
C PHE A 53 -10.47 3.30 2.42
N VAL A 54 -11.81 3.34 2.51
CA VAL A 54 -12.62 2.21 2.99
C VAL A 54 -13.02 1.33 1.82
N ILE A 55 -12.71 0.05 1.91
CA ILE A 55 -12.94 -0.98 0.92
C ILE A 55 -13.95 -1.99 1.51
N PRO A 56 -15.25 -1.89 1.17
CA PRO A 56 -16.27 -2.76 1.73
C PRO A 56 -16.26 -4.16 1.09
N PHE A 57 -16.42 -5.19 1.93
CA PHE A 57 -16.74 -6.56 1.53
C PHE A 57 -18.14 -6.88 2.05
N THR A 58 -19.11 -6.83 1.14
CA THR A 58 -20.52 -7.11 1.42
C THR A 58 -20.94 -8.52 1.08
N ASP A 59 -20.09 -9.24 0.34
CA ASP A 59 -20.43 -10.54 -0.24
C ASP A 59 -20.00 -11.66 0.70
N ALA A 60 -20.85 -12.68 0.87
CA ALA A 60 -20.64 -13.77 1.83
C ALA A 60 -19.78 -14.93 1.28
N LEU A 61 -19.08 -14.75 0.17
CA LEU A 61 -18.27 -15.80 -0.46
C LEU A 61 -16.83 -15.75 0.08
N SER A 62 -16.33 -16.90 0.54
CA SER A 62 -14.94 -17.07 1.01
C SER A 62 -14.02 -17.51 -0.14
N PRO A 63 -12.82 -16.93 -0.30
CA PRO A 63 -12.31 -15.78 0.46
C PRO A 63 -13.08 -14.50 0.11
N TYR A 64 -13.22 -13.59 1.08
CA TYR A 64 -13.84 -12.29 0.81
C TYR A 64 -12.99 -11.56 -0.21
N ARG A 65 -13.56 -11.30 -1.38
CA ARG A 65 -12.87 -10.72 -2.52
C ARG A 65 -13.60 -9.46 -2.95
N MET A 66 -12.84 -8.38 -3.11
CA MET A 66 -13.31 -7.21 -3.83
C MET A 66 -12.51 -7.12 -5.13
N GLY A 67 -13.22 -7.19 -6.24
CA GLY A 67 -12.68 -6.84 -7.56
C GLY A 67 -12.76 -5.33 -7.78
N ASP A 68 -11.90 -4.82 -8.66
CA ASP A 68 -11.97 -3.49 -9.26
C ASP A 68 -11.72 -2.25 -8.39
N SER A 69 -11.21 -2.35 -7.15
CA SER A 69 -10.68 -1.16 -6.48
C SER A 69 -9.64 -0.47 -7.36
N GLY A 70 -9.97 0.75 -7.79
CA GLY A 70 -9.19 1.49 -8.78
C GLY A 70 -8.15 2.37 -8.13
N PHE A 71 -6.93 2.35 -8.66
CA PHE A 71 -5.93 3.38 -8.53
C PHE A 71 -5.97 4.19 -9.82
N THR A 72 -6.27 5.48 -9.74
CA THR A 72 -6.23 6.38 -10.90
C THR A 72 -5.22 7.47 -10.65
N GLY A 73 -4.40 7.78 -11.65
CA GLY A 73 -3.45 8.88 -11.55
C GLY A 73 -3.41 9.76 -12.77
N ILE A 74 -3.01 11.01 -12.55
CA ILE A 74 -2.83 12.03 -13.59
C ILE A 74 -1.46 12.68 -13.48
N GLU A 75 -0.99 13.23 -14.59
CA GLU A 75 0.25 14.03 -14.67
C GLU A 75 1.54 13.24 -14.37
N PHE A 76 1.53 11.90 -14.48
CA PHE A 76 2.75 11.09 -14.36
C PHE A 76 3.50 11.06 -15.70
N ASP A 77 4.49 11.94 -15.84
CA ASP A 77 5.15 12.29 -17.10
C ASP A 77 6.57 11.72 -17.30
N GLN A 78 7.11 11.01 -16.30
CA GLN A 78 8.47 10.48 -16.31
C GLN A 78 8.58 9.02 -16.83
N GLY A 79 7.46 8.37 -17.17
CA GLY A 79 7.45 6.95 -17.56
C GLY A 79 7.75 5.99 -16.40
N GLY A 80 8.25 4.79 -16.68
CA GLY A 80 8.69 3.81 -15.67
C GLY A 80 7.60 2.87 -15.16
N ILE A 81 7.82 2.32 -13.96
CA ILE A 81 6.90 1.41 -13.27
C ILE A 81 6.35 2.13 -12.05
N LEU A 82 5.03 2.24 -11.98
CA LEU A 82 4.31 2.69 -10.80
C LEU A 82 3.86 1.49 -9.98
N GLY A 83 4.02 1.59 -8.67
CA GLY A 83 3.62 0.55 -7.73
C GLY A 83 3.19 1.11 -6.39
N TYR A 84 3.01 0.20 -5.44
CA TYR A 84 2.84 0.52 -4.04
C TYR A 84 3.93 -0.16 -3.20
N GLN A 85 4.20 0.37 -2.03
CA GLN A 85 4.93 -0.30 -0.97
C GLN A 85 4.06 -0.36 0.29
N THR A 86 4.03 -1.50 0.96
CA THR A 86 3.38 -1.64 2.27
C THR A 86 4.28 -1.08 3.38
N GLU A 87 3.71 -0.21 4.20
CA GLU A 87 4.42 0.47 5.30
C GLU A 87 4.17 -0.17 6.66
N SER A 88 3.17 -1.05 6.74
CA SER A 88 2.81 -1.79 7.94
C SER A 88 2.58 -3.27 7.63
N THR A 89 2.61 -4.10 8.67
CA THR A 89 1.90 -5.38 8.66
C THR A 89 0.39 -5.14 8.67
N LEU A 90 -0.39 -6.21 8.52
CA LEU A 90 -1.84 -6.16 8.64
C LEU A 90 -2.20 -5.84 10.09
N LEU A 91 -3.20 -4.98 10.25
CA LEU A 91 -3.81 -4.65 11.54
C LEU A 91 -5.25 -5.15 11.55
N LYS A 92 -5.75 -5.54 12.73
CA LYS A 92 -7.16 -5.91 12.93
C LYS A 92 -7.75 -5.03 14.01
N TRP A 93 -8.98 -4.56 13.82
CA TRP A 93 -9.72 -3.89 14.88
C TRP A 93 -10.23 -4.90 15.91
N SER A 94 -9.92 -4.68 17.20
CA SER A 94 -10.46 -5.45 18.32
C SER A 94 -11.63 -4.69 18.94
N ASN A 95 -12.85 -5.24 18.82
CA ASN A 95 -14.03 -4.69 19.51
C ASN A 95 -13.88 -4.74 21.04
N GLU A 96 -13.27 -5.81 21.55
CA GLU A 96 -13.09 -6.03 22.99
C GLU A 96 -12.17 -4.99 23.62
N GLN A 97 -11.08 -4.66 22.91
CA GLN A 97 -10.06 -3.73 23.40
C GLN A 97 -10.28 -2.29 22.90
N SER A 98 -11.21 -2.09 21.97
CA SER A 98 -11.44 -0.82 21.28
C SER A 98 -10.16 -0.20 20.71
N GLN A 99 -9.32 -1.05 20.11
CA GLN A 99 -8.05 -0.63 19.51
C GLN A 99 -7.66 -1.52 18.33
N TRP A 100 -6.73 -1.02 17.52
CA TRP A 100 -6.07 -1.78 16.45
C TRP A 100 -4.98 -2.67 17.04
N ILE A 101 -5.16 -3.98 16.91
CA ILE A 101 -4.18 -4.99 17.31
C ILE A 101 -3.26 -5.33 16.13
N ARG A 102 -2.00 -5.68 16.45
CA ARG A 102 -0.95 -5.97 15.46
C ARG A 102 -0.60 -7.43 15.34
N GLU A 103 -1.09 -8.26 16.26
CA GLU A 103 -0.75 -9.67 16.35
C GLU A 103 -1.90 -10.47 16.95
N GLY A 104 -1.85 -11.78 16.77
CA GLY A 104 -2.77 -12.72 17.42
C GLY A 104 -4.05 -12.97 16.63
N PHE A 105 -4.05 -12.74 15.33
CA PHE A 105 -5.14 -13.07 14.42
C PHE A 105 -4.61 -13.78 13.17
N ALA A 106 -5.46 -14.57 12.52
CA ALA A 106 -5.03 -15.50 11.46
C ALA A 106 -5.27 -14.97 10.04
N GLU A 107 -6.00 -13.86 9.90
CA GLU A 107 -6.31 -13.28 8.61
C GLU A 107 -5.07 -12.75 7.91
N GLN A 108 -5.06 -12.90 6.60
CA GLN A 108 -4.07 -12.35 5.69
C GLN A 108 -4.77 -11.53 4.61
N LEU A 109 -4.15 -10.41 4.25
CA LEU A 109 -4.49 -9.61 3.10
C LEU A 109 -3.69 -10.11 1.91
N VAL A 110 -4.37 -10.40 0.81
CA VAL A 110 -3.74 -10.63 -0.48
C VAL A 110 -4.08 -9.50 -1.41
N ILE A 111 -3.05 -8.85 -1.94
CA ILE A 111 -3.14 -7.82 -2.96
C ILE A 111 -2.63 -8.44 -4.25
N SER A 112 -3.52 -8.64 -5.22
CA SER A 112 -3.18 -9.27 -6.50
C SER A 112 -3.36 -8.29 -7.65
N ARG A 113 -2.40 -8.29 -8.58
CA ARG A 113 -2.53 -7.61 -9.86
C ARG A 113 -1.76 -8.37 -10.94
N LEU A 114 -2.39 -8.57 -12.10
CA LEU A 114 -1.85 -9.43 -13.16
C LEU A 114 -1.49 -10.82 -12.59
N SER A 115 -0.23 -11.25 -12.72
CA SER A 115 0.29 -12.50 -12.17
C SER A 115 0.86 -12.37 -10.76
N ASP A 116 0.95 -11.16 -10.22
CA ASP A 116 1.65 -10.89 -8.97
C ASP A 116 0.68 -10.91 -7.80
N GLU A 117 1.08 -11.59 -6.73
CA GLU A 117 0.34 -11.63 -5.47
C GLU A 117 1.26 -11.30 -4.30
N ASN A 118 0.87 -10.29 -3.52
CA ASN A 118 1.54 -9.92 -2.29
C ASN A 118 0.65 -10.28 -1.11
N ILE A 119 1.23 -11.00 -0.14
CA ILE A 119 0.54 -11.43 1.08
C ILE A 119 1.06 -10.60 2.25
N VAL A 120 0.15 -9.98 2.99
CA VAL A 120 0.43 -9.21 4.20
C VAL A 120 -0.31 -9.86 5.37
N THR A 121 0.44 -10.19 6.42
CA THR A 121 -0.08 -10.83 7.63
C THR A 121 0.15 -9.93 8.84
N ASP A 122 -0.19 -10.39 10.04
CA ASP A 122 0.11 -9.70 11.30
C ASP A 122 1.65 -9.59 11.55
N LYS A 123 2.44 -10.50 10.97
CA LYS A 123 3.89 -10.62 11.16
C LYS A 123 4.73 -10.21 9.96
N GLU A 124 4.20 -10.43 8.76
CA GLU A 124 4.94 -10.29 7.51
C GLU A 124 4.28 -9.29 6.59
N GLY A 125 5.09 -8.77 5.68
CA GLY A 125 4.61 -7.97 4.58
C GLY A 125 4.89 -6.49 4.68
N LYS A 126 5.55 -5.98 5.74
CA LYS A 126 6.11 -4.61 5.74
C LYS A 126 7.26 -4.51 4.74
N GLY A 127 7.27 -3.47 3.91
CA GLY A 127 8.26 -3.22 2.87
C GLY A 127 8.07 -4.03 1.59
N LEU A 128 6.96 -4.77 1.44
CA LEU A 128 6.63 -5.44 0.19
C LEU A 128 6.24 -4.41 -0.87
N GLN A 129 6.78 -4.58 -2.07
CA GLN A 129 6.43 -3.77 -3.21
C GLN A 129 5.52 -4.55 -4.16
N GLY A 130 4.54 -3.88 -4.76
CA GLY A 130 3.66 -4.47 -5.75
C GLY A 130 3.49 -3.57 -6.97
N PHE A 131 3.33 -4.22 -8.12
CA PHE A 131 3.12 -3.57 -9.41
C PHE A 131 1.70 -2.97 -9.51
N LEU A 132 1.61 -1.75 -10.04
CA LEU A 132 0.36 -1.16 -10.50
C LEU A 132 0.41 -0.89 -12.00
N GLU A 133 1.26 -0.03 -12.51
CA GLU A 133 1.17 0.29 -13.94
C GLU A 133 2.53 0.53 -14.57
N LYS A 134 2.67 0.18 -15.85
CA LYS A 134 3.80 0.63 -16.65
C LYS A 134 3.43 1.95 -17.32
N LEU A 135 4.09 3.02 -16.90
CA LEU A 135 3.85 4.36 -17.38
C LEU A 135 4.70 4.66 -18.62
N THR A 136 4.09 5.44 -19.51
CA THR A 136 4.75 6.13 -20.63
C THR A 136 4.94 7.62 -20.31
N ASN A 137 5.57 8.39 -21.19
CA ASN A 137 5.98 9.79 -20.93
C ASN A 137 4.83 10.82 -20.96
N SER A 138 3.56 10.39 -20.89
CA SER A 138 2.38 11.28 -20.87
C SER A 138 1.20 10.61 -20.17
N SER A 139 1.43 9.95 -19.03
CA SER A 139 0.49 8.95 -18.52
C SER A 139 -0.46 9.51 -17.48
N ASN A 140 -1.73 9.56 -17.86
CA ASN A 140 -2.78 9.23 -16.91
C ASN A 140 -2.87 7.71 -16.86
N PHE A 141 -3.19 7.14 -15.70
CA PHE A 141 -3.37 5.70 -15.57
C PHE A 141 -4.65 5.36 -14.82
N GLU A 142 -5.16 4.17 -15.09
CA GLU A 142 -6.22 3.52 -14.32
C GLU A 142 -5.82 2.06 -14.11
N ALA A 143 -5.88 1.65 -12.86
CA ALA A 143 -5.24 0.45 -12.40
C ALA A 143 -6.13 -0.25 -11.37
N HIS A 144 -6.67 -1.42 -11.71
CA HIS A 144 -7.49 -2.21 -10.80
C HIS A 144 -6.67 -3.30 -10.12
N ALA A 145 -6.60 -3.24 -8.78
CA ALA A 145 -6.06 -4.33 -7.97
C ALA A 145 -7.20 -5.18 -7.41
N ILE A 146 -6.92 -6.44 -7.14
CA ILE A 146 -7.84 -7.33 -6.44
C ILE A 146 -7.37 -7.43 -5.00
N PHE A 147 -8.27 -7.13 -4.06
CA PHE A 147 -8.03 -7.32 -2.64
C PHE A 147 -8.79 -8.53 -2.14
N ARG A 148 -8.11 -9.38 -1.36
CA ARG A 148 -8.72 -10.52 -0.67
C ARG A 148 -8.32 -10.52 0.80
N ILE A 149 -9.29 -10.73 1.68
CA ILE A 149 -9.01 -11.12 3.06
C ILE A 149 -9.36 -12.60 3.20
N GLN A 150 -8.43 -13.39 3.73
CA GLN A 150 -8.59 -14.84 3.85
C GLN A 150 -7.85 -15.37 5.09
N LYS A 151 -8.11 -16.62 5.49
CA LYS A 151 -7.30 -17.34 6.49
C LYS A 151 -6.49 -18.45 5.81
N PRO A 152 -5.26 -18.77 6.27
CA PRO A 152 -4.42 -19.81 5.66
C PRO A 152 -5.06 -21.20 5.63
N ASP A 153 -5.94 -21.50 6.59
CA ASP A 153 -6.65 -22.78 6.70
C ASP A 153 -7.91 -22.86 5.79
N GLY A 154 -8.22 -21.80 5.03
CA GLY A 154 -9.38 -21.72 4.16
C GLY A 154 -10.70 -21.42 4.88
N SER A 155 -10.69 -21.27 6.21
CA SER A 155 -11.87 -20.84 6.96
C SER A 155 -12.25 -19.40 6.63
N SER A 156 -13.50 -19.03 6.91
CA SER A 156 -13.97 -17.66 6.64
C SER A 156 -13.28 -16.66 7.58
N PRO A 157 -12.82 -15.51 7.08
CA PRO A 157 -12.40 -14.39 7.92
C PRO A 157 -13.52 -13.92 8.85
N ASP A 158 -13.14 -13.31 9.96
CA ASP A 158 -14.11 -12.72 10.88
C ASP A 158 -14.69 -11.42 10.28
N ASP A 159 -15.93 -11.09 10.63
CA ASP A 159 -16.44 -9.73 10.41
C ASP A 159 -15.61 -8.75 11.25
N GLY A 160 -15.28 -7.60 10.67
CA GLY A 160 -14.39 -6.64 11.31
C GLY A 160 -13.84 -5.58 10.37
N ALA A 161 -12.89 -4.81 10.90
CA ALA A 161 -12.06 -3.91 10.11
C ALA A 161 -10.61 -4.39 10.12
N TYR A 162 -10.00 -4.42 8.94
CA TYR A 162 -8.59 -4.73 8.75
C TYR A 162 -7.92 -3.54 8.08
N MET A 163 -6.66 -3.28 8.40
CA MET A 163 -5.96 -2.10 7.90
C MET A 163 -4.52 -2.42 7.50
N VAL A 164 -4.09 -1.83 6.39
CA VAL A 164 -2.67 -1.75 6.02
C VAL A 164 -2.36 -0.33 5.60
N PHE A 165 -1.19 0.19 5.98
CA PHE A 165 -0.67 1.43 5.43
C PHE A 165 0.17 1.12 4.20
N ILE A 166 0.00 1.91 3.14
CA ILE A 166 0.80 1.83 1.93
C ILE A 166 1.27 3.22 1.49
N SER A 167 2.32 3.26 0.69
CA SER A 167 2.76 4.42 -0.07
C SER A 167 2.71 4.10 -1.57
N MET A 168 2.38 5.08 -2.40
CA MET A 168 2.60 5.00 -3.85
C MET A 168 4.04 5.38 -4.15
N LEU A 169 4.67 4.74 -5.12
CA LEU A 169 5.98 5.16 -5.62
C LEU A 169 6.12 4.76 -7.09
N GLY A 170 7.09 5.34 -7.79
CA GLY A 170 7.47 4.79 -9.08
C GLY A 170 8.95 4.82 -9.35
N VAL A 171 9.39 3.80 -10.05
CA VAL A 171 10.78 3.44 -10.30
C VAL A 171 11.01 3.22 -11.79
N ASP A 172 12.27 3.18 -12.20
CA ASP A 172 12.63 2.79 -13.55
C ASP A 172 12.39 1.28 -13.81
N GLU A 173 12.74 0.81 -15.00
CA GLU A 173 12.56 -0.61 -15.36
C GLU A 173 13.44 -1.58 -14.55
N SER A 174 14.48 -1.08 -13.88
CA SER A 174 15.31 -1.89 -12.98
C SER A 174 14.65 -2.14 -11.62
N GLY A 175 13.70 -1.27 -11.25
CA GLY A 175 13.06 -1.29 -9.94
C GLY A 175 13.85 -0.55 -8.85
N GLU A 176 15.03 0.00 -9.16
CA GLU A 176 15.89 0.65 -8.18
C GLU A 176 15.78 2.18 -8.20
N GLN A 177 15.95 2.79 -9.37
CA GLN A 177 15.99 4.25 -9.48
C GLN A 177 14.60 4.84 -9.30
N ILE A 178 14.45 5.79 -8.37
CA ILE A 178 13.18 6.47 -8.11
C ILE A 178 12.93 7.52 -9.19
N LEU A 179 11.79 7.42 -9.85
CA LEU A 179 11.29 8.43 -10.79
C LEU A 179 10.20 9.28 -10.13
N TYR A 180 9.31 8.65 -9.36
CA TYR A 180 8.31 9.34 -8.55
C TYR A 180 8.58 9.06 -7.08
N LYS A 181 8.93 10.11 -6.34
CA LYS A 181 9.19 10.00 -4.91
C LYS A 181 8.01 9.33 -4.20
N PRO A 182 8.27 8.44 -3.24
CA PRO A 182 7.19 7.82 -2.48
C PRO A 182 6.23 8.86 -1.90
N SER A 183 4.93 8.58 -1.99
CA SER A 183 3.89 9.38 -1.38
C SER A 183 4.02 9.37 0.15
N VAL A 184 3.31 10.27 0.82
CA VAL A 184 3.04 10.05 2.25
C VAL A 184 2.23 8.76 2.42
N PRO A 185 2.40 8.02 3.52
CA PRO A 185 1.60 6.82 3.76
C PRO A 185 0.11 7.12 3.92
N PHE A 186 -0.73 6.24 3.39
CA PHE A 186 -2.19 6.26 3.54
C PHE A 186 -2.71 4.87 3.86
N ALA A 187 -3.88 4.80 4.50
CA ALA A 187 -4.49 3.56 4.96
C ALA A 187 -5.47 2.99 3.93
N LEU A 188 -5.37 1.69 3.67
CA LEU A 188 -6.45 0.88 3.11
C LEU A 188 -7.16 0.19 4.26
N VAL A 189 -8.46 0.44 4.41
CA VAL A 189 -9.29 -0.13 5.46
C VAL A 189 -10.34 -1.05 4.86
N PHE A 190 -10.20 -2.35 5.10
CA PHE A 190 -11.09 -3.37 4.61
C PHE A 190 -12.21 -3.60 5.62
N HIS A 191 -13.45 -3.31 5.22
CA HIS A 191 -14.63 -3.46 6.06
C HIS A 191 -15.37 -4.75 5.70
N ILE A 192 -15.29 -5.75 6.58
CA ILE A 192 -15.94 -7.05 6.41
C ILE A 192 -17.17 -7.10 7.29
N ASN A 193 -18.35 -7.26 6.69
CA ASN A 193 -19.62 -7.36 7.42
C ASN A 193 -20.57 -8.40 6.81
N ALA A 194 -20.01 -9.52 6.36
CA ALA A 194 -20.74 -10.56 5.66
C ALA A 194 -21.69 -11.34 6.59
N GLN A 195 -21.31 -11.50 7.87
CA GLN A 195 -22.13 -12.12 8.90
C GLN A 195 -23.02 -11.10 9.65
N LYS A 196 -22.95 -9.81 9.30
CA LYS A 196 -23.66 -8.68 9.92
C LYS A 196 -23.27 -8.41 11.38
N ASN A 197 -22.06 -8.78 11.77
CA ASN A 197 -21.54 -8.63 13.13
C ASN A 197 -20.65 -7.37 13.31
N PHE A 198 -20.39 -6.61 12.24
CA PHE A 198 -19.56 -5.41 12.29
C PHE A 198 -20.13 -4.31 11.38
N ASP A 199 -21.13 -3.59 11.87
CA ASP A 199 -21.85 -2.59 11.10
C ASP A 199 -21.05 -1.29 10.82
N SER A 200 -21.67 -0.34 10.14
CA SER A 200 -21.06 0.95 9.81
C SER A 200 -20.75 1.82 11.04
N LEU A 201 -21.48 1.64 12.15
CA LEU A 201 -21.22 2.37 13.39
C LEU A 201 -19.95 1.85 14.05
N ALA A 202 -19.78 0.53 14.13
CA ALA A 202 -18.56 -0.11 14.62
C ALA A 202 -17.34 0.29 13.76
N LEU A 203 -17.48 0.31 12.43
CA LEU A 203 -16.44 0.83 11.54
C LEU A 203 -16.11 2.31 11.84
N SER A 204 -17.12 3.15 12.04
CA SER A 204 -16.90 4.56 12.36
C SER A 204 -16.15 4.75 13.67
N GLN A 205 -16.36 3.88 14.67
CA GLN A 205 -15.61 3.89 15.92
C GLN A 205 -14.15 3.50 15.69
N ALA A 206 -13.91 2.44 14.90
CA ALA A 206 -12.56 2.00 14.56
C ALA A 206 -11.75 3.10 13.85
N LEU A 207 -12.39 3.86 12.95
CA LEU A 207 -11.78 4.98 12.23
C LEU A 207 -11.53 6.22 13.09
N ASN A 208 -12.02 6.28 14.32
CA ASN A 208 -11.70 7.36 15.26
C ASN A 208 -10.44 7.07 16.10
N VAL A 209 -9.91 5.85 16.02
CA VAL A 209 -8.72 5.42 16.77
C VAL A 209 -7.57 5.21 15.80
N VAL A 210 -6.51 6.01 15.94
CA VAL A 210 -5.31 5.89 15.09
C VAL A 210 -4.35 4.88 15.72
N PRO A 211 -3.89 3.85 14.99
CA PRO A 211 -2.92 2.89 15.52
C PRO A 211 -1.53 3.52 15.65
N GLU A 212 -0.77 3.14 16.67
CA GLU A 212 0.60 3.64 16.90
C GLU A 212 1.65 2.98 15.98
N VAL A 213 1.46 3.01 14.66
CA VAL A 213 2.43 2.39 13.73
C VAL A 213 3.53 3.37 13.35
N LYS A 214 4.79 2.91 13.40
CA LYS A 214 5.92 3.66 12.83
C LYS A 214 5.99 3.43 11.33
N LEU A 215 5.59 4.46 10.58
CA LEU A 215 5.57 4.48 9.12
C LEU A 215 6.83 5.19 8.58
N ASN A 216 7.19 4.92 7.33
CA ASN A 216 8.34 5.58 6.70
C ASN A 216 8.01 7.03 6.34
N GLU A 217 8.91 7.94 6.70
CA GLU A 217 8.87 9.35 6.31
C GLU A 217 10.03 9.65 5.37
N TYR A 218 9.86 9.33 4.09
CA TYR A 218 10.95 9.39 3.11
C TYR A 218 11.61 10.76 2.97
N SER A 219 10.86 11.85 3.11
CA SER A 219 11.43 13.21 3.13
C SER A 219 12.31 13.47 4.36
N ARG A 220 11.98 12.87 5.50
CA ARG A 220 12.78 12.96 6.73
C ARG A 220 14.02 12.07 6.62
N MET A 221 13.91 10.91 5.98
CA MET A 221 15.06 10.06 5.63
C MET A 221 16.01 10.76 4.66
N ASP A 222 15.50 11.42 3.61
CA ASP A 222 16.30 12.22 2.69
C ASP A 222 17.08 13.31 3.46
N ALA A 223 16.41 14.06 4.33
CA ALA A 223 17.06 15.08 5.16
C ALA A 223 18.11 14.49 6.11
N LEU A 224 17.89 13.28 6.64
CA LEU A 224 18.87 12.59 7.45
C LEU A 224 20.11 12.18 6.64
N PHE A 225 19.91 11.72 5.40
CA PHE A 225 21.03 11.40 4.52
C PHE A 225 21.79 12.65 4.11
N ASP A 226 21.12 13.76 3.80
CA ASP A 226 21.75 15.05 3.55
C ASP A 226 22.60 15.52 4.77
N TRP A 227 22.07 15.33 5.98
CA TRP A 227 22.83 15.58 7.21
C TRP A 227 24.08 14.69 7.31
N ALA A 228 23.93 13.39 7.03
CA ALA A 228 25.04 12.44 7.09
C ALA A 228 26.14 12.81 6.09
N GLU A 229 25.78 13.18 4.85
CA GLU A 229 26.69 13.70 3.82
C GLU A 229 27.46 14.93 4.32
N SER A 230 26.78 15.86 5.00
CA SER A 230 27.42 17.07 5.55
C SER A 230 28.40 16.77 6.70
N ARG A 231 28.15 15.70 7.47
CA ARG A 231 28.89 15.38 8.70
C ARG A 231 30.03 14.40 8.47
N TYR A 232 29.85 13.45 7.57
CA TYR A 232 30.75 12.31 7.36
C TYR A 232 31.25 12.25 5.91
N GLY A 233 31.74 13.37 5.38
CA GLY A 233 32.19 13.49 3.99
C GLY A 233 33.32 12.52 3.55
N GLN A 234 34.03 11.88 4.48
CA GLN A 234 34.96 10.80 4.13
C GLN A 234 34.24 9.50 3.72
N LEU A 235 33.06 9.25 4.31
CA LEU A 235 32.22 8.10 4.00
C LEU A 235 31.21 8.42 2.90
N PHE A 236 30.66 9.63 2.91
CA PHE A 236 29.58 10.09 2.04
C PHE A 236 30.05 11.35 1.27
N PRO A 237 30.91 11.20 0.26
CA PRO A 237 31.75 12.29 -0.29
C PRO A 237 31.02 13.33 -1.15
N HIS A 238 29.79 13.07 -1.56
CA HIS A 238 28.99 13.97 -2.39
C HIS A 238 27.51 13.76 -2.08
N GLN A 239 26.65 14.66 -2.54
CA GLN A 239 25.22 14.40 -2.56
C GLN A 239 24.91 13.25 -3.51
N ALA A 240 24.08 12.31 -3.06
CA ALA A 240 23.58 11.23 -3.90
C ALA A 240 22.05 11.22 -3.90
N GLU A 241 21.45 10.62 -4.94
CA GLU A 241 20.02 10.43 -5.00
C GLU A 241 19.60 9.15 -4.26
N SER A 242 18.45 9.23 -3.59
CA SER A 242 17.86 8.07 -2.92
C SER A 242 17.26 7.10 -3.94
N ARG A 243 17.42 5.80 -3.69
CA ARG A 243 16.93 4.71 -4.52
C ARG A 243 16.53 3.50 -3.67
N PHE A 244 15.77 2.58 -4.23
CA PHE A 244 15.47 1.31 -3.58
C PHE A 244 16.51 0.26 -3.96
N ILE A 245 17.12 -0.41 -2.97
CA ILE A 245 18.10 -1.48 -3.21
C ILE A 245 17.79 -2.62 -2.26
N PHE A 246 17.38 -3.78 -2.77
CA PHE A 246 17.04 -4.96 -1.95
C PHE A 246 16.11 -4.66 -0.74
N GLY A 247 15.13 -3.77 -0.95
CA GLY A 247 14.17 -3.34 0.08
C GLY A 247 14.68 -2.28 1.06
N TYR A 248 15.87 -1.72 0.85
CA TYR A 248 16.38 -0.56 1.58
C TYR A 248 16.06 0.72 0.81
N TYR A 249 15.66 1.77 1.52
CA TYR A 249 15.69 3.14 0.99
C TYR A 249 17.09 3.71 1.23
N ALA A 250 17.89 3.86 0.18
CA ALA A 250 19.33 4.03 0.32
C ALA A 250 19.94 5.03 -0.66
N ARG A 251 21.11 5.54 -0.30
CA ARG A 251 22.01 6.33 -1.14
C ARG A 251 23.35 5.63 -1.22
N CYS A 252 23.91 5.55 -2.42
CA CYS A 252 25.22 4.97 -2.66
C CYS A 252 26.12 6.00 -3.35
N TYR A 253 27.40 5.98 -2.99
CA TYR A 253 28.36 6.98 -3.39
C TYR A 253 29.47 6.37 -4.26
N ASP A 254 30.25 7.21 -4.93
CA ASP A 254 31.31 6.79 -5.86
C ASP A 254 32.41 5.94 -5.21
N ASN A 255 32.62 6.10 -3.90
CA ASN A 255 33.53 5.27 -3.11
C ASN A 255 32.95 3.89 -2.76
N SER A 256 31.81 3.52 -3.36
CA SER A 256 31.05 2.28 -3.15
C SER A 256 30.47 2.10 -1.75
N VAL A 257 30.55 3.12 -0.88
CA VAL A 257 29.81 3.11 0.39
C VAL A 257 28.34 3.41 0.10
N CYS A 258 27.45 2.77 0.83
CA CYS A 258 26.03 3.09 0.85
C CYS A 258 25.57 3.34 2.29
N ILE A 259 24.60 4.24 2.45
CA ILE A 259 23.79 4.40 3.65
C ILE A 259 22.34 4.13 3.28
N GLY A 260 21.60 3.42 4.14
CA GLY A 260 20.19 3.15 3.88
C GLY A 260 19.39 2.90 5.14
N SER A 261 18.08 3.00 5.00
CA SER A 261 17.13 2.64 6.04
C SER A 261 16.26 1.46 5.62
N LYS A 262 16.00 0.59 6.59
CA LYS A 262 15.03 -0.50 6.51
C LYS A 262 14.54 -0.80 7.93
N ASP A 263 13.26 -1.12 8.08
CA ASP A 263 12.65 -1.53 9.36
C ASP A 263 12.99 -0.59 10.55
N SER A 264 12.93 0.73 10.30
CA SER A 264 13.23 1.77 11.29
C SER A 264 14.66 1.74 11.85
N ARG A 265 15.60 1.20 11.07
CA ARG A 265 17.03 1.12 11.40
C ARG A 265 17.87 1.72 10.28
N ILE A 266 19.07 2.18 10.63
CA ILE A 266 20.08 2.65 9.68
C ILE A 266 21.11 1.56 9.47
N TYR A 267 21.50 1.40 8.21
CA TYR A 267 22.50 0.47 7.75
C TYR A 267 23.52 1.18 6.89
N THR A 268 24.74 0.67 6.92
CA THR A 268 25.79 1.03 5.97
C THR A 268 26.35 -0.23 5.32
N ALA A 269 26.88 -0.11 4.11
CA ALA A 269 27.46 -1.22 3.37
C ALA A 269 28.48 -0.72 2.33
N GLY A 270 29.28 -1.63 1.81
CA GLY A 270 30.17 -1.42 0.67
C GLY A 270 31.42 -0.58 0.99
N GLY A 271 32.26 -0.42 -0.04
CA GLY A 271 33.52 0.33 0.07
C GLY A 271 34.40 -0.17 1.21
N ILE A 272 34.89 0.75 2.05
CA ILE A 272 35.74 0.44 3.20
C ILE A 272 35.00 -0.29 4.34
N LEU A 273 33.66 -0.30 4.33
CA LEU A 273 32.83 -0.90 5.38
C LEU A 273 32.56 -2.39 5.11
N GLY A 274 32.71 -2.85 3.87
CA GLY A 274 32.50 -4.25 3.50
C GLY A 274 31.02 -4.63 3.49
N ASP A 275 30.63 -5.62 4.28
CA ASP A 275 29.26 -6.15 4.30
C ASP A 275 28.26 -5.18 4.98
N ILE A 276 26.96 -5.48 4.86
CA ILE A 276 25.89 -4.71 5.49
C ILE A 276 26.06 -4.73 7.01
N THR A 277 26.13 -3.54 7.60
CA THR A 277 26.27 -3.33 9.04
C THR A 277 25.14 -2.43 9.55
N GLU A 278 24.40 -2.91 10.55
CA GLU A 278 23.40 -2.11 11.28
C GLU A 278 24.11 -1.07 12.16
N GLN A 279 23.68 0.19 12.08
CA GLN A 279 24.24 1.30 12.85
C GLN A 279 23.37 1.70 14.05
N GLY A 280 22.07 1.36 14.04
CA GLY A 280 21.15 1.64 15.14
C GLY A 280 19.73 1.98 14.68
N LEU A 281 18.91 2.48 15.61
CA LEU A 281 17.55 2.92 15.33
C LEU A 281 17.55 4.26 14.60
N ILE A 282 16.68 4.43 13.61
CA ILE A 282 16.61 5.67 12.84
C ILE A 282 16.26 6.89 13.71
N GLU A 283 15.46 6.72 14.76
CA GLU A 283 15.07 7.80 15.67
C GLU A 283 16.27 8.42 16.41
N ASP A 284 17.27 7.61 16.75
CA ASP A 284 18.48 8.10 17.42
C ASP A 284 19.29 9.01 16.48
N PHE A 285 19.27 8.70 15.18
CA PHE A 285 19.92 9.52 14.15
C PHE A 285 19.11 10.78 13.83
N TYR A 286 17.78 10.70 13.80
CA TYR A 286 16.93 11.90 13.66
C TYR A 286 17.17 12.89 14.80
N SER A 287 17.20 12.40 16.05
CA SER A 287 17.52 13.23 17.22
C SER A 287 18.89 13.90 17.10
N GLN A 288 19.92 13.17 16.65
CA GLN A 288 21.26 13.71 16.41
C GLN A 288 21.30 14.75 15.28
N ALA A 289 20.49 14.56 14.24
CA ALA A 289 20.38 15.47 13.10
C ALA A 289 19.49 16.70 13.40
N GLY A 290 18.73 16.70 14.50
CA GLY A 290 17.75 17.73 14.82
C GLY A 290 16.49 17.67 13.95
N LEU A 291 16.10 16.45 13.55
CA LEU A 291 14.95 16.14 12.68
C LEU A 291 13.78 15.52 13.43
#